data_AF-A0A4Q0ILW3-F1
#
_entry.id   AF-A0A4Q0ILW3-F1
#
_cell.length_a   1.000
_cell.length_b   1.000
_cell.length_c   1.000
_cell.angle_alpha   90.00
_cell.angle_beta   90.00
_cell.angle_gamma   90.00
#
_symmetry.space_group_name_H-M   'P 1'
#
loop_
_entity.id
_entity.type
_entity.pdbx_description
1 polymer ?
#
loop_
_entity_poly.entity_id
_entity_poly.type
_entity_poly.pdbx_seq_one_letter_code
_entity_poly.pdbx_strand_id
1 'polypeptide(L)'
;GYPITFLLMSGITLILCTMTSHMTIQSEMIAEREKRLAEAEMEKMRANLLRAISHDLRTPLTGIIGNSSLFLESQNDLSSTEQRTIMTNIYEDSHWLLNMVENLLSVTRIQGDSLSINTTEEPVEEVVGEALEKLEKRYPDAAIRVKIPEEFLMIPMDAVLIEQ
;
A
#
# COMPACT_ATOMS: atom_id res chain seq x y z
N GLY A 1 31.69 58.32 25.43
CA GLY A 1 31.85 57.18 24.51
C GLY A 1 31.14 55.94 25.03
N TYR A 2 31.66 55.32 26.09
CA TYR A 2 31.19 54.06 26.66
C TYR A 2 29.69 53.92 27.03
N PRO A 3 29.02 54.92 27.66
CA PRO A 3 27.62 54.74 28.03
C PRO A 3 26.67 54.71 26.82
N ILE A 4 27.01 55.41 25.74
CA ILE A 4 26.21 55.44 24.51
C ILE A 4 26.34 54.10 23.76
N THR A 5 27.55 53.55 23.68
CA THR A 5 27.78 52.25 23.05
C THR A 5 27.12 51.12 23.83
N PHE A 6 27.09 51.20 25.16
CA PHE A 6 26.40 50.22 26.01
C PHE A 6 24.88 50.22 25.76
N LEU A 7 24.27 51.40 25.71
CA LEU A 7 22.84 51.56 25.46
C LEU A 7 22.44 51.04 24.07
N LEU A 8 23.29 51.28 23.07
CA LEU A 8 23.09 50.82 21.69
C LEU A 8 23.23 49.29 21.57
N MET A 9 24.22 48.69 22.24
CA MET A 9 24.39 47.23 22.31
C MET A 9 23.23 46.54 23.03
N SER A 10 22.71 47.15 24.11
CA SER A 10 21.53 46.63 24.82
C SER A 10 20.27 46.64 23.93
N GLY A 11 20.09 47.68 23.12
CA GLY A 11 18.98 47.76 22.17
C GLY A 11 19.06 46.70 21.07
N ILE A 12 20.24 46.50 20.48
CA ILE A 12 20.46 45.46 19.45
C ILE A 12 20.21 44.06 20.03
N THR A 13 20.68 43.80 21.25
CA THR A 13 20.49 42.50 21.91
C THR A 13 19.02 42.21 22.17
N LEU A 14 18.25 43.22 22.60
CA LEU A 14 16.81 43.07 22.82
C LEU A 14 16.07 42.76 21.51
N ILE A 15 16.42 43.44 20.42
CA ILE A 15 15.82 43.21 19.09
C ILE A 15 16.16 41.81 18.56
N LEU A 16 17.42 41.38 18.68
CA LEU A 16 17.81 40.03 18.27
C LEU A 16 17.06 38.96 19.05
N CYS A 17 16.91 39.13 20.38
CA CYS A 17 16.23 38.17 21.23
C CYS A 17 14.73 38.03 20.89
N THR A 18 14.04 39.16 20.65
CA THR A 18 12.62 39.13 20.24
C THR A 18 12.44 38.57 18.84
N MET A 19 13.35 38.87 17.91
CA MET A 19 13.34 38.30 16.56
C MET A 19 13.59 36.79 16.58
N THR A 20 14.59 36.30 17.31
CA THR A 20 14.85 34.86 17.43
C THR A 20 13.68 34.14 18.09
N SER A 21 13.10 34.71 19.14
CA SER A 21 11.93 34.13 19.81
C SER A 21 10.70 34.10 18.90
N HIS A 22 10.50 35.11 18.05
CA HIS A 22 9.39 35.11 17.10
C HIS A 22 9.61 34.09 15.98
N MET A 23 10.84 33.96 15.48
CA MET A 23 11.20 33.00 14.44
C MET A 23 11.02 31.55 14.90
N THR A 24 11.41 31.22 16.13
CA THR A 24 11.22 29.85 16.67
C THR A 24 9.73 29.49 16.76
N ILE A 25 8.91 30.39 17.33
CA ILE A 25 7.45 30.18 17.42
C ILE A 25 6.82 30.06 16.03
N GLN A 26 7.24 30.88 15.05
CA GLN A 26 6.76 30.75 13.68
C GLN A 26 7.16 29.43 13.04
N SER A 27 8.38 28.95 13.25
CA SER A 27 8.84 27.66 12.72
C SER A 27 8.05 26.49 13.31
N GLU A 28 7.75 26.53 14.62
CA GLU A 28 6.92 25.52 15.29
C GLU A 28 5.48 25.53 14.75
N MET A 29 4.89 26.72 14.57
CA MET A 29 3.55 26.85 13.98
C MET A 29 3.49 26.32 12.54
N ILE A 30 4.54 26.53 11.74
CA ILE A 30 4.63 25.99 10.38
C ILE A 30 4.74 24.47 10.44
N ALA A 31 5.64 23.92 11.26
CA ALA A 31 5.80 22.47 11.41
C ALA A 31 4.51 21.79 11.89
N GLU A 32 3.79 22.40 12.83
CA GLU A 32 2.51 21.86 13.31
C GLU A 32 1.39 21.99 12.29
N ARG A 33 1.42 23.03 11.45
CA ARG A 33 0.49 23.15 10.32
C ARG A 33 0.78 22.10 9.25
N GLU A 34 2.04 21.90 8.89
CA GLU A 34 2.47 20.87 7.94
C GLU A 34 2.10 19.48 8.44
N LYS A 35 2.34 19.18 9.72
CA LYS A 35 1.92 17.92 10.35
C LYS A 35 0.41 17.70 10.24
N ARG A 36 -0.40 18.71 10.60
CA ARG A 36 -1.86 18.61 10.49
C ARG A 36 -2.35 18.46 9.05
N LEU A 37 -1.69 19.11 8.09
CA LEU A 37 -2.00 18.95 6.67
C LEU A 37 -1.68 17.52 6.21
N ALA A 38 -0.52 16.99 6.58
CA ALA A 38 -0.13 15.62 6.27
C ALA A 38 -1.10 14.59 6.89
N GLU A 39 -1.47 14.76 8.16
CA GLU A 39 -2.47 13.91 8.83
C GLU A 39 -3.84 13.98 8.14
N ALA A 40 -4.29 15.18 7.76
CA ALA A 40 -5.56 15.35 7.06
C ALA A 40 -5.54 14.77 5.64
N GLU A 41 -4.43 14.89 4.92
CA GLU A 41 -4.23 14.26 3.61
C GLU A 41 -4.23 12.74 3.74
N MET A 42 -3.58 12.20 4.76
CA MET A 42 -3.55 10.77 5.04
C MET A 42 -4.96 10.22 5.35
N GLU A 43 -5.72 10.90 6.21
CA GLU A 43 -7.11 10.50 6.49
C GLU A 43 -8.01 10.62 5.26
N LYS A 44 -7.83 11.66 4.44
CA LYS A 44 -8.55 11.80 3.18
C LYS A 44 -8.21 10.68 2.20
N MET A 45 -6.94 10.29 2.11
CA MET A 45 -6.48 9.17 1.29
C MET A 45 -7.11 7.86 1.78
N ARG A 46 -7.10 7.62 3.10
CA ARG A 46 -7.74 6.45 3.73
C ARG A 46 -9.23 6.38 3.41
N ALA A 47 -9.95 7.48 3.58
CA ALA A 47 -11.38 7.54 3.28
C ALA A 47 -11.67 7.27 1.79
N ASN A 48 -10.85 7.82 0.89
CA ASN A 48 -10.98 7.59 -0.55
C ASN A 48 -10.70 6.13 -0.93
N LEU A 49 -9.66 5.52 -0.37
CA LEU A 49 -9.33 4.10 -0.58
C LEU A 49 -10.48 3.21 -0.13
N LEU A 50 -10.98 3.40 1.09
CA LEU A 50 -12.12 2.62 1.61
C LEU A 50 -13.37 2.78 0.73
N ARG A 51 -13.64 3.99 0.24
CA ARG A 51 -14.77 4.26 -0.64
C ARG A 51 -14.62 3.56 -2.00
N ALA A 52 -13.44 3.61 -2.60
CA ALA A 52 -13.14 2.97 -3.87
C ALA A 52 -13.30 1.44 -3.75
N ILE A 53 -12.68 0.85 -2.73
CA ILE A 53 -12.77 -0.60 -2.48
C ILE A 53 -14.22 -1.02 -2.24
N SER A 54 -14.99 -0.25 -1.46
CA SER A 54 -16.41 -0.57 -1.21
C SER A 54 -17.24 -0.63 -2.49
N HIS A 55 -16.93 0.24 -3.47
CA HIS A 55 -17.57 0.19 -4.78
C HIS A 55 -17.14 -1.07 -5.55
N ASP A 56 -15.86 -1.36 -5.56
CA ASP A 56 -15.31 -2.46 -6.35
C ASP A 56 -15.68 -3.84 -5.78
N LEU A 57 -15.88 -3.95 -4.47
CA LEU A 57 -16.43 -5.16 -3.82
C LEU A 57 -17.91 -5.39 -4.16
N ARG A 58 -18.69 -4.33 -4.43
CA ARG A 58 -20.12 -4.45 -4.70
C ARG A 58 -20.40 -5.22 -5.99
N THR A 59 -19.57 -5.01 -7.01
CA THR A 59 -19.73 -5.63 -8.33
C THR A 59 -19.73 -7.18 -8.27
N PRO A 60 -18.66 -7.85 -7.82
CA PRO A 60 -18.62 -9.31 -7.72
C PRO A 60 -19.62 -9.83 -6.69
N LEU A 61 -19.88 -9.10 -5.60
CA LEU A 61 -20.87 -9.51 -4.61
C LEU A 61 -22.29 -9.56 -5.22
N THR A 62 -22.63 -8.56 -6.04
CA THR A 62 -23.90 -8.54 -6.77
C THR A 62 -23.94 -9.65 -7.82
N GLY A 63 -22.82 -9.94 -8.48
CA GLY A 63 -22.65 -11.08 -9.39
C GLY A 63 -22.93 -12.42 -8.70
N ILE A 64 -22.30 -12.68 -7.55
CA ILE A 64 -22.51 -13.87 -6.74
C ILE A 64 -23.98 -14.01 -6.33
N ILE A 65 -24.57 -12.94 -5.79
CA ILE A 65 -25.98 -12.96 -5.36
C ILE A 65 -26.90 -13.25 -6.56
N GLY A 66 -26.73 -12.53 -7.67
CA GLY A 66 -27.55 -12.70 -8.87
C GLY A 66 -27.44 -14.10 -9.49
N ASN A 67 -26.21 -14.61 -9.65
CA ASN A 67 -25.96 -15.95 -10.16
C ASN A 67 -26.50 -17.03 -9.20
N SER A 68 -26.35 -16.85 -7.89
CA SER A 68 -26.88 -17.78 -6.89
C SER A 68 -28.42 -17.79 -6.89
N SER A 69 -29.06 -16.62 -6.98
CA SER A 69 -30.51 -16.50 -7.10
C SER A 69 -31.03 -17.17 -8.37
N LEU A 70 -30.40 -16.90 -9.52
CA LEU A 70 -30.75 -17.53 -10.79
C LEU A 70 -30.63 -19.07 -10.73
N PHE A 71 -29.56 -19.57 -10.11
CA PHE A 71 -29.39 -21.01 -9.92
C PHE A 71 -30.51 -21.61 -9.05
N LEU A 72 -30.81 -20.98 -7.91
CA LEU A 72 -31.82 -21.48 -6.97
C LEU A 72 -33.24 -21.44 -7.55
N GLU A 73 -33.58 -20.42 -8.34
CA GLU A 73 -34.92 -20.24 -8.91
C GLU A 73 -35.16 -21.09 -10.16
N SER A 74 -34.13 -21.29 -11.00
CA SER A 74 -34.30 -21.85 -12.34
C SER A 74 -33.41 -23.05 -12.66
N GLN A 75 -32.71 -23.66 -11.68
CA GLN A 75 -31.81 -24.80 -11.94
C GLN A 75 -32.41 -25.92 -12.80
N ASN A 76 -33.70 -26.23 -12.62
CA ASN A 76 -34.34 -27.33 -13.34
C ASN A 76 -34.66 -26.99 -14.80
N ASP A 77 -34.70 -25.70 -15.15
CA ASP A 77 -34.96 -25.19 -16.50
C ASP A 77 -33.67 -24.85 -17.25
N LEU A 78 -32.54 -24.83 -16.55
CA LEU A 78 -31.21 -24.55 -17.11
C LEU A 78 -30.55 -25.81 -17.64
N SER A 79 -29.90 -25.71 -18.79
CA SER A 79 -29.02 -26.76 -19.30
C SER A 79 -27.82 -26.99 -18.37
N SER A 80 -27.20 -28.18 -18.46
CA SER A 80 -26.00 -28.49 -17.69
C SER A 80 -24.85 -27.51 -17.96
N THR A 81 -24.75 -26.99 -19.19
CA THR A 81 -23.76 -25.97 -19.57
C THR A 81 -24.03 -24.65 -18.87
N GLU A 82 -25.28 -24.18 -18.84
CA GLU A 82 -25.65 -22.93 -18.16
C GLU A 82 -25.43 -23.02 -16.65
N GLN A 83 -25.83 -24.14 -16.02
CA GLN A 83 -25.55 -24.40 -14.61
C GLN A 83 -24.06 -24.33 -14.31
N ARG A 84 -23.22 -24.92 -15.17
CA ARG A 84 -21.76 -24.88 -15.04
C ARG A 84 -21.22 -23.45 -15.16
N THR A 85 -21.72 -22.68 -16.12
CA THR A 85 -21.32 -21.26 -16.30
C THR A 85 -21.67 -20.44 -15.06
N ILE A 86 -22.90 -20.56 -14.55
CA ILE A 86 -23.34 -19.85 -13.34
C ILE A 86 -22.45 -20.20 -12.15
N MET A 87 -22.18 -21.48 -11.93
CA MET A 87 -21.31 -21.92 -10.83
C MET A 87 -19.86 -21.45 -11.01
N THR A 88 -19.37 -21.40 -12.25
CA THR A 88 -18.03 -20.88 -12.57
C THR A 88 -17.94 -19.38 -12.27
N ASN A 89 -18.95 -18.59 -12.65
CA ASN A 89 -19.00 -17.16 -12.34
C ASN A 89 -18.99 -16.90 -10.83
N ILE A 90 -19.79 -17.64 -10.06
CA ILE A 90 -19.80 -17.54 -8.58
C ILE A 90 -18.41 -17.84 -8.01
N TYR A 91 -17.76 -18.89 -8.51
CA TYR A 91 -16.42 -19.29 -8.09
C TYR A 91 -15.38 -18.21 -8.38
N GLU A 92 -15.37 -17.67 -9.60
CA GLU A 92 -14.45 -16.62 -10.03
C GLU A 92 -14.66 -15.32 -9.24
N ASP A 93 -15.90 -14.86 -9.09
CA ASP A 93 -16.23 -13.67 -8.30
C ASP A 93 -15.82 -13.83 -6.82
N SER A 94 -15.98 -15.03 -6.26
CA SER A 94 -15.61 -15.33 -4.87
C SER A 94 -14.09 -15.31 -4.68
N HIS A 95 -13.34 -15.88 -5.62
CA HIS A 95 -11.88 -15.83 -5.60
C HIS A 95 -11.35 -14.42 -5.82
N TRP A 96 -11.97 -13.65 -6.71
CA TRP A 96 -11.64 -12.24 -6.89
C TRP A 96 -11.83 -11.45 -5.59
N LEU A 97 -12.95 -11.66 -4.88
CA LEU A 97 -13.22 -11.03 -3.59
C LEU A 97 -12.16 -11.40 -2.54
N LEU A 98 -11.76 -12.67 -2.47
CA LEU A 98 -10.72 -13.13 -1.55
C LEU A 98 -9.40 -12.39 -1.80
N ASN A 99 -8.92 -12.38 -3.06
CA ASN A 99 -7.69 -11.68 -3.43
C ASN A 99 -7.77 -10.19 -3.12
N MET A 100 -8.93 -9.54 -3.33
CA MET A 100 -9.12 -8.13 -3.02
C MET A 100 -9.00 -7.85 -1.51
N VAL A 101 -9.56 -8.72 -0.67
CA VAL A 101 -9.45 -8.62 0.80
C VAL A 101 -8.00 -8.84 1.25
N GLU A 102 -7.30 -9.83 0.69
CA GLU A 102 -5.88 -10.09 0.99
C GLU A 102 -4.99 -8.90 0.60
N ASN A 103 -5.22 -8.31 -0.56
CA ASN A 103 -4.52 -7.10 -1.01
C ASN A 103 -4.77 -5.92 -0.07
N LEU A 104 -6.01 -5.73 0.40
CA LEU A 104 -6.34 -4.69 1.38
C LEU A 104 -5.63 -4.91 2.73
N LEU A 105 -5.59 -6.14 3.22
CA LEU A 105 -4.87 -6.49 4.44
C LEU A 105 -3.36 -6.24 4.29
N SER A 106 -2.81 -6.48 3.10
CA SER A 106 -1.40 -6.21 2.79
C SER A 106 -1.11 -4.71 2.80
N VAL A 107 -1.96 -3.89 2.17
CA VAL A 107 -1.83 -2.42 2.18
C VAL A 107 -1.92 -1.85 3.60
N THR A 108 -2.86 -2.35 4.42
CA THR A 108 -3.00 -1.89 5.81
C THR A 108 -1.83 -2.32 6.70
N ARG A 109 -1.20 -3.46 6.41
CA ARG A 109 0.02 -3.93 7.10
C ARG A 109 1.24 -3.09 6.73
N ILE A 110 1.39 -2.70 5.47
CA ILE A 110 2.49 -1.81 5.00
C ILE A 110 2.37 -0.41 5.61
N GLN A 111 1.14 0.09 5.81
CA GLN A 111 0.90 1.43 6.35
C GLN A 111 0.98 1.51 7.89
N GLY A 112 0.96 0.37 8.58
CA GLY A 112 1.19 0.33 10.02
C GLY A 112 2.68 0.33 10.36
N ASP A 113 3.04 0.87 11.52
CA ASP A 113 4.39 0.82 12.11
C ASP A 113 4.91 -0.62 12.40
N SER A 114 4.17 -1.66 11.98
CA SER A 114 4.41 -3.07 12.34
C SER A 114 4.94 -3.94 11.20
N LEU A 115 5.30 -3.37 10.05
CA LEU A 115 6.05 -4.14 9.05
C LEU A 115 7.49 -4.36 9.56
N SER A 116 7.68 -5.38 10.39
CA SER A 116 9.00 -5.84 10.78
C SER A 116 9.63 -6.56 9.58
N ILE A 117 10.36 -5.82 8.76
CA ILE A 117 11.19 -6.39 7.69
C ILE A 117 12.31 -7.16 8.38
N ASN A 118 12.26 -8.49 8.28
CA ASN A 118 13.30 -9.35 8.83
C ASN A 118 14.20 -9.77 7.68
N THR A 119 15.32 -9.07 7.54
CA THR A 119 16.30 -9.41 6.50
C THR A 119 17.21 -10.55 6.97
N THR A 120 17.30 -11.59 6.16
CA THR A 120 18.27 -12.68 6.30
C THR A 120 19.15 -12.71 5.05
N GLU A 121 20.35 -13.28 5.17
CA GLU A 121 21.22 -13.50 4.01
C GLU A 121 20.56 -14.56 3.13
N GLU A 122 19.99 -14.15 2.00
CA GLU A 122 19.29 -15.04 1.08
C GLU A 122 20.01 -15.09 -0.29
N PRO A 123 20.05 -16.25 -0.95
CA PRO A 123 20.60 -16.37 -2.30
C PRO A 123 19.67 -15.76 -3.34
N VAL A 124 20.19 -14.83 -4.13
CA VAL A 124 19.41 -14.12 -5.17
C VAL A 124 18.82 -15.10 -6.20
N GLU A 125 19.53 -16.17 -6.52
CA GLU A 125 19.13 -17.17 -7.50
C GLU A 125 17.84 -17.90 -7.12
N GLU A 126 17.63 -18.16 -5.83
CA GLU A 126 16.45 -18.86 -5.32
C GLU A 126 15.22 -17.97 -5.41
N VAL A 127 15.34 -16.72 -4.93
CA VAL A 127 14.29 -15.71 -5.00
C VAL A 127 13.87 -15.43 -6.45
N VAL A 128 14.83 -15.31 -7.37
CA VAL A 128 14.55 -15.11 -8.79
C VAL A 128 13.92 -16.37 -9.41
N GLY A 129 14.35 -17.56 -9.01
CA GLY A 129 13.79 -18.83 -9.46
C GLY A 129 12.32 -18.98 -9.08
N GLU A 130 11.96 -18.70 -7.82
CA GLU A 130 10.58 -18.74 -7.36
C GLU A 130 9.69 -17.69 -8.05
N ALA A 131 10.21 -16.47 -8.22
CA ALA A 131 9.49 -15.42 -8.94
C ALA A 131 9.21 -15.84 -10.40
N LEU A 132 10.16 -16.49 -11.07
CA LEU A 132 9.98 -17.02 -12.42
C LEU A 132 8.93 -18.12 -12.48
N GLU A 133 8.95 -19.06 -11.54
CA GLU A 133 7.96 -20.14 -11.50
C GLU A 133 6.54 -19.59 -11.31
N LYS A 134 6.37 -18.58 -10.45
CA LYS A 134 5.09 -17.87 -10.27
C LYS A 134 4.67 -17.16 -11.57
N LEU A 135 5.60 -16.52 -12.27
CA LEU A 135 5.33 -15.81 -13.52
C LEU A 135 4.94 -16.76 -14.66
N GLU A 136 5.63 -17.89 -14.81
CA GLU A 136 5.32 -18.91 -15.83
C GLU A 136 3.94 -19.52 -15.61
N LYS A 137 3.58 -19.81 -14.35
CA LYS A 137 2.22 -20.29 -14.01
C LYS A 137 1.14 -19.27 -14.33
N ARG A 138 1.42 -17.97 -14.12
CA ARG A 138 0.45 -16.89 -14.34
C ARG A 138 0.34 -16.49 -15.81
N TYR A 139 1.44 -16.54 -16.54
CA TYR A 139 1.55 -16.10 -17.94
C TYR A 139 2.29 -17.15 -18.79
N PRO A 140 1.62 -18.25 -19.18
CA PRO A 140 2.27 -19.38 -19.85
C PRO A 140 2.91 -19.02 -21.20
N ASP A 141 2.37 -18.01 -21.88
CA ASP A 141 2.82 -17.60 -23.22
C ASP A 141 3.88 -16.48 -23.18
N ALA A 142 4.30 -16.03 -22.00
CA ALA A 142 5.25 -14.93 -21.87
C ALA A 142 6.69 -15.41 -22.10
N ALA A 143 7.40 -14.74 -23.02
CA ALA A 143 8.83 -14.97 -23.21
C ALA A 143 9.64 -14.17 -22.17
N ILE A 144 10.05 -14.84 -21.09
CA ILE A 144 10.82 -14.22 -20.00
C ILE A 144 12.32 -14.43 -20.24
N ARG A 145 13.10 -13.36 -20.19
CA ARG A 145 14.57 -13.42 -20.28
C ARG A 145 15.18 -12.87 -19.00
N VAL A 146 15.89 -13.72 -18.28
CA VAL A 146 16.59 -13.34 -17.04
C VAL A 146 18.09 -13.34 -17.28
N LYS A 147 18.78 -12.36 -16.67
CA LYS A 147 20.24 -12.27 -16.67
C LYS A 147 20.70 -12.09 -15.23
N ILE A 148 21.28 -13.15 -14.66
CA ILE A 148 21.87 -13.17 -13.32
C ILE A 148 23.40 -13.19 -13.49
N PRO A 149 24.18 -12.51 -12.63
CA PRO A 149 25.63 -12.71 -12.57
C PRO A 149 26.01 -14.18 -12.37
N GLU A 150 27.18 -14.60 -12.86
CA GLU A 150 27.68 -15.96 -12.62
C GLU A 150 28.22 -16.16 -11.19
N GLU A 151 28.44 -15.05 -10.47
CA GLU A 151 28.86 -15.06 -9.07
C GLU A 151 27.66 -15.33 -8.16
N PHE A 152 27.84 -16.23 -7.20
CA PHE A 152 26.83 -16.52 -6.18
C PHE A 152 26.67 -15.32 -5.25
N LEU A 153 25.47 -14.75 -5.21
CA LEU A 153 25.18 -13.53 -4.45
C LEU A 153 24.25 -13.84 -3.27
N MET A 154 24.77 -13.62 -2.05
CA MET A 154 23.98 -13.55 -0.83
C MET A 154 23.70 -12.07 -0.53
N ILE A 155 22.44 -11.73 -0.37
CA ILE A 155 22.03 -10.35 -0.07
C ILE A 155 21.08 -10.38 1.13
N PRO A 156 21.27 -9.49 2.13
CA PRO A 156 20.33 -9.36 3.22
C PRO A 156 18.99 -8.83 2.71
N MET A 157 17.99 -9.70 2.64
CA MET A 157 16.64 -9.36 2.17
C MET A 157 15.57 -10.16 2.90
N ASP A 158 14.32 -9.73 2.77
CA ASP A 158 13.15 -10.51 3.18
C ASP A 158 12.58 -11.17 1.90
N ALA A 159 12.95 -12.43 1.65
CA ALA A 159 12.62 -13.13 0.40
C ALA A 159 11.12 -13.14 0.12
N VAL A 160 10.29 -13.37 1.16
CA VAL A 160 8.83 -13.43 1.04
C VAL A 160 8.26 -12.09 0.58
N LEU A 161 8.79 -10.96 1.09
CA LEU A 161 8.36 -9.63 0.65
C LEU A 161 8.88 -9.27 -0.74
N ILE A 162 10.04 -9.75 -1.14
CA ILE A 162 10.63 -9.49 -2.47
C ILE A 162 9.91 -10.29 -3.58
N GLU A 163 9.40 -11.48 -3.25
CA GLU A 163 8.72 -12.37 -4.18
C GLU A 163 7.25 -12.03 -4.46
N GLN A 164 6.62 -11.22 -3.62
CA GLN A 164 5.21 -10.79 -3.77
C GLN A 164 5.04 -9.71 -4.83
#